data_AF-A0A7Y6C1G3-F1
#
_entry.id   AF-A0A7Y6C1G3-F1
#
_cell.length_a   1.000
_cell.length_b   1.000
_cell.length_c   1.000
_cell.angle_alpha   90.00
_cell.angle_beta   90.00
_cell.angle_gamma   90.00
#
_symmetry.space_group_name_H-M   'P 1'
#
loop_
_entity.id
_entity.type
_entity.pdbx_description
1 polymer ?
#
loop_
_entity_poly.entity_id
_entity_poly.type
_entity_poly.pdbx_seq_one_letter_code
_entity_poly.pdbx_strand_id
1 'polypeptide(L)'
;MKKTDWIKVLLVVSLFGNLAFFQNHERASRKQDIRYELLNSNIYRDLAQLEETIQYQIDNNWKNEPLVTQKLDDAIDSILLSHVMEEDKNKEDILWELHEYLYKFKYSEETFDVILNDEQRFNFIYLGDKLRSSGWNYGVGDDLKWSVFKSKVKELVAET
;
A
#
# COMPACT_ATOMS: atom_id res chain seq x y z
N MET A 1 -26.43 54.11 -2.20
CA MET A 1 -25.53 53.26 -3.01
C MET A 1 -25.97 53.32 -4.45
N LYS A 2 -25.07 53.62 -5.40
CA LYS A 2 -25.44 53.67 -6.84
C LYS A 2 -25.45 52.24 -7.40
N LYS A 3 -26.27 51.95 -8.43
CA LYS A 3 -26.36 50.62 -9.07
C LYS A 3 -24.99 50.05 -9.47
N THR A 4 -24.07 50.91 -9.88
CA THR A 4 -22.68 50.58 -10.24
C THR A 4 -21.84 50.05 -9.07
N ASP A 5 -22.15 50.44 -7.84
CA ASP A 5 -21.38 50.04 -6.65
C ASP A 5 -21.74 48.61 -6.24
N TRP A 6 -23.02 48.23 -6.34
CA TRP A 6 -23.48 46.87 -6.06
C TRP A 6 -22.90 45.83 -7.03
N ILE A 7 -22.78 46.18 -8.32
CA ILE A 7 -22.19 45.31 -9.35
C ILE A 7 -20.69 45.06 -9.06
N LYS A 8 -19.95 46.09 -8.63
CA LYS A 8 -18.54 45.93 -8.23
C LYS A 8 -18.39 45.04 -7.00
N VAL A 9 -19.25 45.20 -5.99
CA VAL A 9 -19.25 44.35 -4.79
C VAL A 9 -19.53 42.89 -5.15
N LEU A 10 -20.51 42.62 -6.01
CA LEU A 10 -20.81 41.26 -6.48
C LEU A 10 -19.62 40.61 -7.19
N LEU A 11 -18.94 41.33 -8.08
CA LEU A 11 -17.77 40.81 -8.80
C LEU A 11 -16.60 40.50 -7.86
N VAL A 12 -16.36 41.37 -6.88
CA VAL A 12 -15.31 41.16 -5.88
C VAL A 12 -15.62 39.95 -5.00
N VAL A 13 -16.87 39.83 -4.52
CA VAL A 13 -17.31 38.67 -3.72
C VAL A 13 -17.25 37.38 -4.53
N SER A 14 -17.62 37.38 -5.81
CA SER A 14 -17.50 36.18 -6.65
C SER A 14 -16.05 35.78 -6.92
N LEU A 15 -15.16 36.75 -7.13
CA LEU A 15 -13.73 36.49 -7.33
C LEU A 15 -13.10 35.87 -6.08
N PHE A 16 -13.34 36.45 -4.89
CA PHE A 16 -12.83 35.90 -3.64
C PHE A 16 -13.48 34.56 -3.26
N GLY A 17 -14.78 34.40 -3.51
CA GLY A 17 -15.49 33.14 -3.29
C GLY A 17 -14.94 32.00 -4.14
N ASN A 18 -14.69 32.26 -5.43
CA ASN A 18 -14.07 31.29 -6.33
C ASN A 18 -12.63 30.98 -5.90
N LEU A 19 -11.83 31.98 -5.53
CA LEU A 19 -10.45 31.78 -5.08
C LEU A 19 -10.39 30.91 -3.82
N ALA A 20 -11.26 31.16 -2.84
CA ALA A 20 -11.35 30.38 -1.62
C ALA A 20 -11.82 28.94 -1.90
N PHE A 21 -12.77 28.77 -2.81
CA PHE A 21 -13.24 27.44 -3.25
C PHE A 21 -12.12 26.63 -3.92
N PHE A 22 -11.39 27.23 -4.87
CA PHE A 22 -10.24 26.58 -5.53
C PHE A 22 -9.13 26.22 -4.54
N GLN A 23 -8.75 27.14 -3.64
CA GLN A 23 -7.74 26.85 -2.62
C GLN A 23 -8.18 25.74 -1.65
N ASN A 24 -9.46 25.68 -1.29
CA ASN A 24 -9.98 24.63 -0.41
C ASN A 24 -10.01 23.27 -1.13
N HIS A 25 -10.37 23.25 -2.42
CA HIS A 25 -10.37 22.05 -3.24
C HIS A 25 -8.94 21.51 -3.47
N GLU A 26 -7.96 22.37 -3.79
CA GLU A 26 -6.56 21.98 -3.92
C GLU A 26 -5.99 21.42 -2.61
N ARG A 27 -6.34 22.01 -1.46
CA ARG A 27 -5.91 21.51 -0.14
C ARG A 27 -6.51 20.15 0.17
N ALA A 28 -7.79 19.95 -0.12
CA ALA A 28 -8.46 18.66 0.06
C ALA A 28 -7.82 17.57 -0.81
N SER A 29 -7.62 17.86 -2.10
CA SER A 29 -6.94 16.96 -3.04
C SER A 29 -5.54 16.60 -2.56
N ARG A 30 -4.72 17.60 -2.18
CA ARG A 30 -3.36 17.37 -1.70
C ARG A 30 -3.31 16.54 -0.42
N LYS A 31 -4.24 16.76 0.51
CA LYS A 31 -4.33 15.97 1.74
C LYS A 31 -4.66 14.51 1.42
N GLN A 32 -5.53 14.28 0.44
CA GLN A 32 -5.88 12.95 -0.02
C GLN A 32 -4.67 12.28 -0.72
N ASP A 33 -3.94 13.00 -1.57
CA ASP A 33 -2.72 12.49 -2.21
C ASP A 33 -1.64 12.10 -1.19
N ILE A 34 -1.37 12.96 -0.20
CA ILE A 34 -0.40 12.66 0.88
C ILE A 34 -0.84 11.45 1.70
N ARG A 35 -2.15 11.31 1.98
CA ARG A 35 -2.69 10.14 2.68
C ARG A 35 -2.40 8.87 1.89
N TYR A 36 -2.61 8.88 0.56
CA TYR A 36 -2.30 7.73 -0.29
C TYR A 36 -0.81 7.42 -0.35
N GLU A 37 0.04 8.43 -0.53
CA GLU A 37 1.48 8.22 -0.56
C GLU A 37 1.97 7.59 0.75
N LEU A 38 1.44 8.04 1.90
CA LEU A 38 1.78 7.48 3.21
C LEU A 38 1.30 6.03 3.37
N LEU A 39 0.05 5.74 3.00
CA LEU A 39 -0.51 4.38 3.09
C LEU A 39 0.24 3.41 2.16
N ASN A 40 0.48 3.81 0.90
CA ASN A 40 1.27 3.05 -0.05
C ASN A 40 2.69 2.81 0.47
N SER A 41 3.32 3.83 1.07
CA SER A 41 4.67 3.71 1.62
C SER A 41 4.77 2.66 2.73
N ASN A 42 3.74 2.53 3.58
CA ASN A 42 3.71 1.46 4.58
C ASN A 42 3.65 0.08 3.92
N ILE A 43 2.76 -0.11 2.94
CA ILE A 43 2.66 -1.38 2.21
C ILE A 43 3.99 -1.71 1.51
N TYR A 44 4.61 -0.74 0.84
CA TYR A 44 5.92 -0.91 0.21
C TYR A 44 6.99 -1.37 1.19
N ARG A 45 7.09 -0.67 2.33
CA ARG A 45 8.05 -1.01 3.39
C ARG A 45 7.82 -2.43 3.89
N ASP A 46 6.58 -2.78 4.22
CA ASP A 46 6.28 -4.04 4.89
C ASP A 46 6.44 -5.23 3.93
N LEU A 47 6.13 -5.06 2.64
CA LEU A 47 6.43 -6.05 1.59
C LEU A 47 7.92 -6.20 1.31
N ALA A 48 8.69 -5.11 1.29
CA ALA A 48 10.14 -5.17 1.12
C ALA A 48 10.81 -5.83 2.34
N GLN A 49 10.33 -5.56 3.55
CA GLN A 49 10.80 -6.24 4.77
C GLN A 49 10.48 -7.72 4.76
N LEU A 50 9.31 -8.12 4.27
CA LEU A 50 8.94 -9.52 4.12
C LEU A 50 9.89 -10.23 3.15
N GLU A 51 10.14 -9.64 1.97
CA GLU A 51 11.07 -10.16 0.98
C GLU A 51 12.49 -10.33 1.53
N GLU A 52 13.02 -9.31 2.20
CA GLU A 52 14.34 -9.34 2.82
C GLU A 52 14.42 -10.41 3.92
N THR A 53 13.36 -10.53 4.73
CA THR A 53 13.28 -11.52 5.81
C THR A 53 13.27 -12.95 5.26
N ILE A 54 12.51 -13.20 4.19
CA ILE A 54 12.50 -14.50 3.50
C ILE A 54 13.90 -14.82 3.00
N GLN A 55 14.57 -13.87 2.32
CA GLN A 55 15.93 -14.08 1.84
C GLN A 55 16.91 -14.38 2.97
N TYR A 56 16.83 -13.61 4.06
CA TYR A 56 17.66 -13.82 5.23
C TYR A 56 17.46 -15.22 5.83
N GLN A 57 16.23 -15.73 5.89
CA GLN A 57 15.98 -17.10 6.35
C GLN A 57 16.56 -18.15 5.41
N ILE A 58 16.45 -17.97 4.09
CA ILE A 58 17.07 -18.85 3.09
C ILE A 58 18.58 -18.92 3.35
N ASP A 59 19.24 -17.76 3.48
CA ASP A 59 20.70 -17.68 3.65
C ASP A 59 21.18 -18.23 5.01
N ASN A 60 20.28 -18.32 6.00
CA ASN A 60 20.58 -18.75 7.35
C ASN A 60 19.98 -20.09 7.74
N ASN A 61 19.51 -20.89 6.77
CA ASN A 61 18.88 -22.19 6.99
C ASN A 61 17.69 -22.12 7.98
N TRP A 62 16.82 -21.12 7.81
CA TRP A 62 15.56 -21.00 8.54
C TRP A 62 15.71 -20.98 10.08
N LYS A 63 16.75 -20.31 10.60
CA LYS A 63 17.01 -20.22 12.05
C LYS A 63 15.94 -19.48 12.86
N ASN A 64 15.15 -18.62 12.23
CA ASN A 64 14.10 -17.82 12.89
C ASN A 64 12.85 -17.75 12.00
N GLU A 65 12.20 -18.89 11.83
CA GLU A 65 10.98 -19.06 11.02
C GLU A 65 9.80 -18.18 11.48
N PRO A 66 9.55 -17.98 12.80
CA PRO A 66 8.47 -17.10 13.26
C PRO A 66 8.59 -15.66 12.74
N LEU A 67 9.80 -15.19 12.41
CA LEU A 67 9.97 -13.84 11.90
C LEU A 67 9.33 -13.67 10.51
N VAL A 68 9.35 -14.70 9.66
CA VAL A 68 8.76 -14.63 8.32
C VAL A 68 7.23 -14.52 8.42
N THR A 69 6.61 -15.28 9.33
CA THR A 69 5.16 -15.22 9.54
C THR A 69 4.74 -13.87 10.13
N GLN A 70 5.50 -13.33 11.08
CA GLN A 70 5.27 -11.98 11.61
C GLN A 70 5.33 -10.91 10.52
N LYS A 71 6.32 -10.99 9.62
CA LYS A 71 6.43 -10.03 8.51
C LYS A 71 5.35 -10.18 7.45
N LEU A 72 4.82 -11.38 7.25
CA LEU A 72 3.63 -11.58 6.43
C LEU A 72 2.41 -10.92 7.07
N ASP A 73 2.21 -11.09 8.38
CA ASP A 73 1.11 -10.46 9.10
C ASP A 73 1.23 -8.92 9.09
N ASP A 74 2.42 -8.35 9.31
CA ASP A 74 2.67 -6.91 9.20
C ASP A 74 2.23 -6.37 7.82
N ALA A 75 2.60 -7.08 6.74
CA ALA A 75 2.22 -6.70 5.38
C ALA A 75 0.71 -6.78 5.16
N ILE A 76 0.06 -7.87 5.59
CA ILE A 76 -1.39 -8.06 5.50
C ILE A 76 -2.14 -6.94 6.25
N ASP A 77 -1.70 -6.60 7.46
CA ASP A 77 -2.32 -5.56 8.29
C ASP A 77 -2.18 -4.17 7.65
N SER A 78 -1.02 -3.87 7.05
CA SER A 78 -0.81 -2.60 6.34
C SER A 78 -1.74 -2.43 5.14
N ILE A 79 -2.03 -3.53 4.42
CA ILE A 79 -2.94 -3.56 3.28
C ILE A 79 -4.39 -3.44 3.76
N LEU A 80 -4.77 -4.19 4.80
CA LEU A 80 -6.11 -4.14 5.39
C LEU A 80 -6.43 -2.74 5.91
N LEU A 81 -5.49 -2.09 6.61
CA LEU A 81 -5.64 -0.71 7.07
C LEU A 81 -5.87 0.23 5.88
N SER A 82 -5.08 0.09 4.82
CA SER A 82 -5.22 0.91 3.62
C SER A 82 -6.55 0.68 2.90
N HIS A 83 -7.01 -0.57 2.84
CA HIS A 83 -8.29 -0.97 2.26
C HIS A 83 -9.47 -0.35 3.03
N VAL A 84 -9.50 -0.48 4.36
CA VAL A 84 -10.56 0.10 5.21
C VAL A 84 -10.60 1.63 5.14
N MET A 85 -9.46 2.26 4.84
CA MET A 85 -9.31 3.71 4.72
C MET A 85 -9.61 4.24 3.32
N GLU A 86 -9.80 3.38 2.32
CA GLU A 86 -10.00 3.75 0.93
C GLU A 86 -11.47 4.12 0.65
N GLU A 87 -11.67 5.17 -0.14
CA GLU A 87 -12.99 5.66 -0.56
C GLU A 87 -13.25 5.38 -2.05
N ASP A 88 -12.19 5.19 -2.85
CA ASP A 88 -12.28 4.81 -4.26
C ASP A 88 -12.37 3.28 -4.41
N LYS A 89 -13.54 2.80 -4.84
CA LYS A 89 -13.83 1.38 -4.99
C LYS A 89 -12.82 0.63 -5.89
N ASN A 90 -12.30 1.28 -6.94
CA ASN A 90 -11.32 0.62 -7.82
C ASN A 90 -9.97 0.42 -7.12
N LYS A 91 -9.63 1.30 -6.17
CA LYS A 91 -8.41 1.15 -5.38
C LYS A 91 -8.59 0.15 -4.27
N GLU A 92 -9.75 0.17 -3.63
CA GLU A 92 -10.18 -0.79 -2.62
C GLU A 92 -10.09 -2.23 -3.16
N ASP A 93 -10.57 -2.47 -4.38
CA ASP A 93 -10.55 -3.80 -5.01
C ASP A 93 -9.11 -4.28 -5.30
N ILE A 94 -8.20 -3.37 -5.70
CA ILE A 94 -6.77 -3.71 -5.91
C ILE A 94 -6.08 -4.03 -4.59
N LEU A 95 -6.40 -3.29 -3.52
CA LEU A 95 -5.88 -3.59 -2.18
C LEU A 95 -6.42 -4.93 -1.67
N TRP A 96 -7.69 -5.23 -1.94
CA TRP A 96 -8.28 -6.51 -1.57
C TRP A 96 -7.66 -7.69 -2.32
N GLU A 97 -7.40 -7.53 -3.62
CA GLU A 97 -6.70 -8.54 -4.43
C GLU A 97 -5.30 -8.84 -3.88
N LEU A 98 -4.55 -7.80 -3.52
CA LEU A 98 -3.23 -7.95 -2.87
C LEU A 98 -3.35 -8.66 -1.51
N HIS A 99 -4.34 -8.27 -0.70
CA HIS A 99 -4.62 -8.91 0.59
C HIS A 99 -4.92 -10.40 0.41
N GLU A 100 -5.85 -10.77 -0.47
CA GLU A 100 -6.20 -12.16 -0.75
C GLU A 100 -5.00 -12.97 -1.27
N TYR A 101 -4.15 -12.36 -2.08
CA TYR A 101 -2.93 -13.00 -2.56
C TYR A 101 -1.99 -13.36 -1.40
N LEU A 102 -1.66 -12.40 -0.51
CA LEU A 102 -0.79 -12.66 0.63
C LEU A 102 -1.40 -13.62 1.64
N TYR A 103 -2.72 -13.55 1.83
CA TYR A 103 -3.43 -14.39 2.79
C TYR A 103 -3.32 -15.90 2.45
N LYS A 104 -3.08 -16.26 1.18
CA LYS A 104 -2.82 -17.66 0.76
C LYS A 104 -1.56 -18.25 1.39
N PHE A 105 -0.61 -17.40 1.80
CA PHE A 105 0.64 -17.82 2.43
C PHE A 105 0.53 -17.88 3.96
N LYS A 106 -0.59 -17.43 4.53
CA LYS A 106 -0.78 -17.37 5.98
C LYS A 106 -0.84 -18.78 6.56
N TYR A 107 -0.07 -19.00 7.62
CA TYR A 107 -0.15 -20.20 8.44
C TYR A 107 -1.19 -20.00 9.55
N SER A 108 -2.02 -21.03 9.81
CA SER A 108 -3.24 -20.90 10.61
C SER A 108 -3.07 -21.16 12.11
N GLU A 109 -1.87 -21.49 12.60
CA GLU A 109 -1.69 -21.68 14.04
C GLU A 109 -1.37 -20.36 14.73
N GLU A 110 -2.17 -20.00 15.73
CA GLU A 110 -2.04 -18.78 16.55
C GLU A 110 -0.86 -18.85 17.54
N THR A 111 0.15 -19.68 17.25
CA THR A 111 1.28 -19.93 18.14
C THR A 111 2.46 -19.06 17.73
N PHE A 112 3.16 -18.50 18.73
CA PHE A 112 4.36 -17.68 18.50
C PHE A 112 5.61 -18.53 18.17
N ASP A 113 5.56 -19.84 18.41
CA ASP A 113 6.63 -20.81 18.10
C ASP A 113 6.29 -21.60 16.83
N VAL A 114 6.23 -20.90 15.70
CA VAL A 114 6.01 -21.52 14.40
C VAL A 114 7.25 -22.29 13.97
N ILE A 115 7.08 -23.58 13.69
CA ILE A 115 8.04 -24.39 12.94
C ILE A 115 7.39 -24.73 11.59
N LEU A 116 7.95 -24.17 10.53
CA LEU A 116 7.53 -24.38 9.16
C LEU A 116 7.95 -25.77 8.68
N ASN A 117 7.04 -26.45 8.01
CA ASN A 117 7.35 -27.65 7.25
C ASN A 117 7.94 -27.29 5.87
N ASP A 118 8.42 -28.29 5.13
CA ASP A 118 9.08 -28.07 3.84
C ASP A 118 8.18 -27.43 2.78
N GLU A 119 6.88 -27.74 2.79
CA GLU A 119 5.89 -27.12 1.88
C GLU A 119 5.70 -25.64 2.20
N GLN A 120 5.61 -25.29 3.48
CA GLN A 120 5.46 -23.90 3.91
C GLN A 120 6.72 -23.07 3.61
N ARG A 121 7.91 -23.64 3.85
CA ARG A 121 9.17 -23.01 3.44
C ARG A 121 9.19 -22.80 1.93
N PHE A 122 8.79 -23.80 1.15
CA PHE A 122 8.69 -23.67 -0.31
C PHE A 122 7.74 -22.55 -0.74
N ASN A 123 6.56 -22.45 -0.11
CA ASN A 123 5.60 -21.38 -0.39
C ASN A 123 6.18 -19.99 -0.07
N PHE A 124 6.91 -19.84 1.04
CA PHE A 124 7.57 -18.57 1.36
C PHE A 124 8.72 -18.26 0.40
N ILE A 125 9.51 -19.24 -0.03
CA ILE A 125 10.54 -19.05 -1.07
C ILE A 125 9.90 -18.53 -2.35
N TYR A 126 8.81 -19.17 -2.78
CA TYR A 126 8.05 -18.73 -3.95
C TYR A 126 7.52 -17.29 -3.79
N LEU A 127 6.99 -16.94 -2.63
CA LEU A 127 6.56 -15.57 -2.33
C LEU A 127 7.73 -14.58 -2.41
N GLY A 128 8.87 -14.91 -1.83
CA GLY A 128 10.08 -14.08 -1.87
C GLY A 128 10.55 -13.81 -3.31
N ASP A 129 10.58 -14.84 -4.15
CA ASP A 129 10.93 -14.70 -5.57
C ASP A 129 9.93 -13.83 -6.34
N LYS A 130 8.63 -13.98 -6.04
CA LYS A 130 7.57 -13.14 -6.63
C LYS A 130 7.67 -11.68 -6.19
N LEU A 131 7.89 -11.42 -4.91
CA LEU A 131 8.10 -10.07 -4.37
C LEU A 131 9.32 -9.42 -5.03
N ARG A 132 10.44 -10.15 -5.10
CA ARG A 132 11.67 -9.64 -5.72
C ARG A 132 11.49 -9.32 -7.20
N SER A 133 10.92 -10.23 -7.97
CA SER A 133 10.75 -10.08 -9.42
C SER A 133 9.75 -8.99 -9.81
N SER A 134 8.74 -8.72 -8.98
CA SER A 134 7.79 -7.61 -9.16
C SER A 134 8.24 -6.30 -8.49
N GLY A 135 9.47 -6.26 -7.96
CA GLY A 135 10.10 -5.02 -7.47
C GLY A 135 9.67 -4.57 -6.08
N TRP A 136 9.25 -5.49 -5.22
CA TRP A 136 9.01 -5.27 -3.78
C TRP A 136 10.26 -5.66 -2.97
N ASN A 137 11.39 -5.01 -3.24
CA ASN A 137 12.66 -5.27 -2.57
C ASN A 137 13.37 -3.96 -2.23
N TYR A 138 14.26 -4.02 -1.24
CA TYR A 138 15.06 -2.86 -0.83
C TYR A 138 15.97 -2.37 -1.96
N GLY A 139 15.94 -1.06 -2.23
CA GLY A 139 16.86 -0.40 -3.16
C GLY A 139 16.30 -0.11 -4.56
N VAL A 140 15.11 -0.63 -4.89
CA VAL A 140 14.34 -0.19 -6.07
C VAL A 140 13.46 0.96 -5.64
N GLY A 141 13.91 2.21 -5.87
CA GLY A 141 13.25 3.41 -5.35
C GLY A 141 11.72 3.43 -5.47
N ASP A 142 11.07 3.93 -4.42
CA ASP A 142 9.61 3.90 -4.28
C ASP A 142 8.95 5.08 -4.99
N ASP A 143 8.53 4.90 -6.25
CA ASP A 143 7.53 5.81 -6.82
C ASP A 143 6.16 5.48 -6.18
N LEU A 144 5.79 6.29 -5.19
CA LEU A 144 4.59 6.13 -4.37
C LEU A 144 3.28 6.45 -5.14
N LYS A 145 3.37 6.88 -6.41
CA LYS A 145 2.19 7.10 -7.24
C LYS A 145 1.35 5.84 -7.34
N TRP A 146 0.05 6.03 -7.21
CA TRP A 146 -0.94 4.96 -7.32
C TRP A 146 -0.83 4.14 -8.61
N SER A 147 -0.52 4.76 -9.75
CA SER A 147 -0.38 4.05 -11.01
C SER A 147 0.77 3.04 -11.01
N VAL A 148 1.86 3.37 -10.31
CA VAL A 148 3.03 2.48 -10.16
C VAL A 148 2.70 1.35 -9.18
N PHE A 149 2.13 1.70 -8.02
CA PHE A 149 1.65 0.72 -7.04
C PHE A 149 0.72 -0.31 -7.70
N LYS A 150 -0.29 0.15 -8.43
CA LYS A 150 -1.24 -0.71 -9.15
C LYS A 150 -0.55 -1.64 -10.15
N SER A 151 0.47 -1.17 -10.87
CA SER A 151 1.21 -2.01 -11.82
C SER A 151 1.94 -3.13 -11.09
N LYS A 152 2.66 -2.80 -10.01
CA LYS A 152 3.40 -3.78 -9.21
C LYS A 152 2.49 -4.81 -8.54
N VAL A 153 1.32 -4.39 -8.05
CA VAL A 153 0.32 -5.33 -7.52
C VAL A 153 -0.10 -6.31 -8.60
N LYS A 154 -0.46 -5.83 -9.79
CA LYS A 154 -0.84 -6.70 -10.91
C LYS A 154 0.26 -7.67 -11.31
N GLU A 155 1.51 -7.24 -11.32
CA GLU A 155 2.67 -8.10 -11.61
C GLU A 155 2.88 -9.16 -10.52
N LEU A 156 2.68 -8.81 -9.26
CA LEU A 156 2.81 -9.73 -8.12
C LEU A 156 1.72 -10.81 -8.12
N VAL A 157 0.46 -10.40 -8.33
CA VAL A 157 -0.71 -11.30 -8.25
C VAL A 157 -0.94 -12.10 -9.54
N ALA A 158 -0.28 -11.76 -10.65
CA ALA A 158 -0.38 -12.51 -11.88
C ALA A 158 0.09 -13.95 -11.69
N GLU A 159 -0.80 -14.90 -11.96
CA GLU A 159 -0.45 -16.31 -12.10
C GLU A 159 0.51 -16.45 -13.30
N THR A 160 1.69 -17.02 -13.05
CA THR A 160 2.63 -17.48 -14.09
C THR A 160 2.52 -18.98 -14.25
#